data_AF-A0AB36Z0L9-F1
#
_entry.id   AF-A0AB36Z0L9-F1
#
_cell.length_a   1.000
_cell.length_b   1.000
_cell.length_c   1.000
_cell.angle_alpha   90.00
_cell.angle_beta   90.00
_cell.angle_gamma   90.00
#
_symmetry.space_group_name_H-M   'P 1'
#
loop_
_entity.id
_entity.type
_entity.pdbx_description
1 polymer ?
#
loop_
_entity_poly.entity_id
_entity_poly.type
_entity_poly.pdbx_seq_one_letter_code
_entity_poly.pdbx_strand_id
1 'polypeptide(L)' 'MIYKPHWFKIFKPMWSKEVSMNPNTHELAQLKIRIPAHLRKQLQEESIAQQRSMNAQINFILKQFLQIPSDVQQMKDN' A
#
# COMPACT_ATOMS: atom_id res chain seq x y z
N MET A 1 31.92 -22.64 -44.50
CA MET A 1 30.91 -21.64 -44.09
C MET A 1 31.19 -21.29 -42.63
N ILE A 2 31.71 -20.09 -42.38
CA ILE A 2 32.16 -19.64 -41.05
C ILE A 2 31.09 -18.73 -40.47
N TYR A 3 30.57 -19.04 -39.29
CA TYR A 3 29.53 -18.28 -38.60
C TYR A 3 30.11 -16.94 -38.09
N LYS A 4 29.52 -15.80 -38.49
CA LYS A 4 29.85 -14.49 -37.91
C LYS A 4 29.05 -14.31 -36.61
N PRO A 5 29.68 -13.99 -35.46
CA PRO A 5 28.93 -13.66 -34.26
C PRO A 5 28.25 -12.30 -34.42
N HIS A 6 26.93 -12.26 -34.18
CA HIS A 6 26.14 -11.03 -34.17
C HIS A 6 26.15 -10.44 -32.76
N TRP A 7 26.78 -9.27 -32.60
CA TRP A 7 26.79 -8.54 -31.34
C TRP A 7 25.53 -7.68 -31.24
N PHE A 8 24.65 -7.98 -30.28
CA PHE A 8 23.54 -7.09 -29.94
C PHE A 8 24.05 -5.84 -29.24
N LYS A 9 23.63 -4.66 -29.72
CA LYS A 9 23.81 -3.39 -29.00
C LYS A 9 22.80 -3.35 -27.86
N ILE A 10 23.26 -3.56 -26.63
CA ILE A 10 22.47 -3.27 -25.43
C ILE A 10 22.46 -1.75 -25.26
N PHE A 11 21.29 -1.13 -25.40
CA PHE A 11 21.13 0.28 -25.02
C PHE A 11 21.41 0.39 -23.52
N LYS A 12 22.39 1.24 -23.16
CA LYS A 12 22.74 1.57 -21.77
C LYS A 12 21.46 1.80 -20.93
N PRO A 13 21.41 1.31 -19.68
CA PRO A 13 20.35 1.75 -18.77
C PRO A 13 20.53 3.27 -18.57
N MET A 14 19.52 4.02 -18.99
CA MET A 14 19.45 5.46 -18.83
C MET A 14 19.12 5.77 -17.36
N TRP A 15 20.09 5.59 -16.46
CA TRP A 15 20.12 6.18 -15.13
C TRP A 15 20.77 7.57 -15.19
N SER A 16 20.33 8.42 -16.12
CA SER A 16 20.80 9.80 -16.20
C SER A 16 19.80 10.63 -16.98
N LYS A 17 18.72 10.97 -16.30
CA LYS A 17 18.02 12.24 -16.43
C LYS A 17 17.11 12.33 -15.22
N GLU A 18 17.50 13.22 -14.31
CA GLU A 18 16.69 13.86 -13.28
C GLU A 18 15.22 13.41 -13.31
N VAL A 19 14.89 12.39 -12.51
CA VAL A 19 13.51 12.19 -12.12
C VAL A 19 13.21 13.34 -11.17
N SER A 20 12.66 14.40 -11.76
CA SER A 20 11.83 15.38 -11.10
C SER A 20 11.16 14.75 -9.89
N MET A 21 11.46 15.27 -8.68
CA MET A 21 10.62 15.02 -7.52
C MET A 21 9.22 15.55 -7.85
N ASN A 22 8.39 14.67 -8.41
CA ASN A 22 6.98 14.93 -8.55
C ASN A 22 6.39 14.86 -7.13
N PRO A 23 5.91 15.96 -6.55
CA PRO A 23 5.30 15.94 -5.22
C PRO A 23 4.02 15.09 -5.17
N ASN A 24 3.51 14.63 -6.33
CA ASN A 24 2.38 13.71 -6.42
C ASN A 24 2.78 12.23 -6.35
N THR A 25 4.07 11.89 -6.42
CA THR A 25 4.57 10.59 -5.95
C THR A 25 4.77 10.66 -4.44
N HIS A 26 3.67 10.90 -3.71
CA HIS A 26 3.51 10.14 -2.49
C HIS A 26 3.49 8.69 -2.96
N GLU A 27 4.66 8.04 -2.95
CA GLU A 27 4.67 6.58 -2.81
C GLU A 27 3.80 6.32 -1.59
N LEU A 28 2.53 6.00 -1.84
CA LEU A 28 1.60 5.58 -0.81
C LEU A 28 2.28 4.37 -0.20
N ALA A 29 2.93 4.56 0.95
CA ALA A 29 3.71 3.53 1.60
C ALA A 29 2.81 2.30 1.69
N GLN A 30 3.11 1.29 0.86
CA GLN A 30 2.22 0.15 0.71
C GLN A 30 2.42 -0.74 1.92
N LEU A 31 1.55 -0.59 2.91
CA LEU A 31 1.55 -1.42 4.11
C LEU A 31 0.93 -2.78 3.78
N LYS A 32 1.76 -3.82 3.79
CA LYS A 32 1.28 -5.21 3.69
C LYS A 32 0.86 -5.71 5.07
N ILE A 33 -0.44 -5.85 5.28
CA ILE A 33 -1.01 -6.36 6.53
C ILE A 33 -1.57 -7.78 6.33
N ARG A 34 -1.35 -8.64 7.33
CA ARG A 34 -1.95 -9.97 7.35
C ARG A 34 -3.28 -9.90 8.11
N ILE A 35 -4.38 -10.13 7.40
CA ILE A 35 -5.73 -10.11 7.96
C ILE A 35 -6.27 -11.55 7.97
N PRO A 36 -6.78 -12.05 9.12
CA PRO A 36 -7.48 -13.34 9.18
C PRO A 36 -8.64 -13.44 8.18
N ALA A 37 -8.92 -14.64 7.68
CA ALA A 37 -9.92 -14.85 6.63
C ALA A 37 -11.33 -14.37 7.03
N HIS A 38 -11.74 -14.62 8.29
CA HIS A 38 -13.04 -14.18 8.80
C HIS A 38 -13.15 -12.64 8.80
N LEU A 39 -12.11 -11.96 9.30
CA LEU A 39 -12.08 -10.50 9.37
C LEU A 39 -12.02 -9.88 7.97
N ARG A 40 -11.31 -10.51 7.03
CA ARG A 40 -11.29 -10.07 5.63
C ARG A 40 -12.68 -10.11 5.01
N LYS A 41 -13.48 -11.14 5.31
CA LYS A 41 -14.87 -11.25 4.81
C LYS A 41 -15.74 -10.11 5.36
N GLN A 42 -15.67 -9.87 6.66
CA GLN A 42 -16.42 -8.76 7.29
C GLN A 42 -16.02 -7.40 6.72
N LEU A 43 -14.71 -7.15 6.56
CA LEU A 43 -14.21 -5.92 5.93
C LEU A 43 -14.72 -5.76 4.50
N GLN A 44 -14.82 -6.85 3.74
CA GLN A 44 -15.34 -6.82 2.38
C GLN A 44 -16.84 -6.53 2.33
N GLU A 45 -17.63 -7.16 3.19
CA GLU A 45 -19.08 -6.90 3.29
C GLU A 45 -19.35 -5.42 3.63
N GLU A 46 -18.63 -4.88 4.62
CA GLU A 46 -18.72 -3.46 4.99
C GLU A 46 -18.22 -2.52 3.89
N SER A 47 -17.13 -2.89 3.19
CA SER A 47 -16.61 -2.14 2.05
C SER A 47 -17.67 -2.01 0.95
N ILE A 48 -18.42 -3.07 0.68
CA ILE A 48 -19.51 -3.07 -0.31
C ILE A 48 -20.69 -2.23 0.19
N ALA A 49 -21.13 -2.42 1.44
CA ALA A 49 -22.24 -1.68 2.02
C ALA A 49 -22.00 -0.16 2.01
N GLN A 50 -20.76 0.26 2.27
CA GLN A 50 -20.36 1.66 2.32
C GLN A 50 -19.91 2.23 0.95
N GLN A 51 -19.95 1.42 -0.11
CA GLN A 51 -19.45 1.77 -1.45
C GLN A 51 -18.00 2.31 -1.43
N ARG A 52 -17.15 1.71 -0.59
CA ARG A 52 -15.73 2.07 -0.46
C ARG A 52 -14.85 0.98 -1.05
N SER A 53 -13.62 1.32 -1.44
CA SER A 53 -12.60 0.31 -1.72
C SER A 53 -12.13 -0.34 -0.42
N MET A 54 -11.59 -1.55 -0.51
CA MET A 54 -11.08 -2.27 0.66
C MET A 54 -9.98 -1.47 1.39
N ASN A 55 -9.11 -0.79 0.63
CA ASN A 55 -8.09 0.08 1.19
C ASN A 55 -8.69 1.31 1.90
N ALA A 56 -9.74 1.92 1.32
CA ALA A 56 -10.44 3.04 1.94
C ALA A 56 -11.16 2.61 3.22
N GLN A 57 -11.75 1.42 3.25
CA GLN A 57 -12.40 0.88 4.45
C GLN A 57 -11.39 0.62 5.57
N ILE A 58 -10.22 0.03 5.26
CA ILE A 58 -9.14 -0.17 6.22
C ILE A 58 -8.65 1.18 6.77
N ASN A 59 -8.39 2.15 5.89
CA ASN A 59 -7.94 3.49 6.30
C ASN A 59 -8.98 4.23 7.15
N PHE A 60 -10.26 4.06 6.85
CA PHE A 60 -11.34 4.62 7.65
C PHE A 60 -11.28 4.10 9.09
N ILE A 61 -11.20 2.78 9.24
CA ILE A 61 -11.14 2.12 10.56
C ILE A 61 -9.89 2.57 11.33
N LEU A 62 -8.72 2.58 10.69
CA LEU A 62 -7.46 3.03 11.32
C LEU A 62 -7.54 4.48 11.80
N LYS A 63 -8.16 5.37 11.01
CA LYS A 63 -8.38 6.76 11.41
C LYS A 63 -9.32 6.89 12.61
N GLN A 64 -10.36 6.06 12.68
CA GLN A 64 -11.25 6.04 13.85
C GLN A 64 -10.48 5.66 15.10
N PHE A 65 -9.60 4.65 15.05
CA PHE A 65 -8.77 4.27 16.20
C PHE A 65 -7.81 5.36 16.65
N LEU A 66 -7.22 6.12 15.73
CA LEU A 66 -6.34 7.25 16.07
C LEU A 66 -7.09 8.42 16.72
N GLN A 67 -8.40 8.52 16.49
CA GLN A 67 -9.26 9.56 17.07
C GLN A 67 -9.86 9.15 18.42
N ILE A 68 -9.66 7.92 18.88
CA ILE A 68 -10.08 7.50 20.21
C ILE A 68 -9.15 8.20 21.21
N PRO A 69 -9.65 9.12 22.04
CA PRO A 69 -8.83 9.76 23.07
C PRO A 69 -8.27 8.69 24.01
N SER A 70 -7.01 8.86 24.42
CA SER A 70 -6.26 7.93 25.27
C SER A 70 -6.93 7.62 26.63
N ASP A 71 -8.01 8.32 26.98
CA ASP A 71 -8.80 8.11 28.21
C ASP A 71 -9.38 6.71 28.37
N VAL A 72 -9.49 5.92 27.29
CA VAL A 72 -10.01 4.54 27.36
C VAL A 72 -8.93 3.52 27.75
N GLN A 73 -7.64 3.90 27.77
CA GLN A 73 -6.54 2.98 28.11
C GLN A 73 -6.24 2.86 29.62
N GLN A 74 -6.90 3.64 30.49
CA GLN A 74 -6.66 3.61 31.95
C GLN A 74 -7.63 2.74 32.77
N MET A 75 -8.50 1.95 32.15
CA MET A 75 -9.36 1.00 32.88
C MET A 75 -8.93 -0.44 32.60
N LYS A 76 -7.80 -0.88 33.17
CA LYS A 76 -7.53 -2.30 33.52
C LYS A 76 -6.18 -2.43 34.26
N ASP A 77 -6.10 -1.81 35.42
CA ASP A 77 -5.18 -2.24 36.50
C ASP A 77 -5.95 -2.04 37.82
N ASN A 78 -6.79 -3.03 38.16
CA ASN A 78 -7.28 -3.24 39.53
C ASN A 78 -7.73 -4.70 39.67
#